data_AF-A0A4Q9LPR4-F1
#
_entry.id   AF-A0A4Q9LPR4-F1
#
_cell.length_a   1.000
_cell.length_b   1.000
_cell.length_c   1.000
_cell.angle_alpha   90.00
_cell.angle_beta   90.00
_cell.angle_gamma   90.00
#
_symmetry.space_group_name_H-M   'P 1'
#
loop_
_entity.id
_entity.type
_entity.pdbx_description
1 polymer ?
#
loop_
_entity_poly.entity_id
_entity_poly.type
_entity_poly.pdbx_seq_one_letter_code
_entity_poly.pdbx_strand_id
1 'polypeptide(L)'
;PLSRKLNEEYAKVTIQTEDASYSTNHLLFIDDLKLLDKDGTTLEKMTEEVKMFMKNIGLEINREKSATNDSCCENTATLLEGIGVYKYLGIIEDSRGIPTRKSFEEVQTKLIARVERLCRTRLNARNLFQAINQHAISLINYHIGVLRLEPGDFSKLDDAVRAVLVNNKIHLRPGCKKRLYLPRTELGRGLHSVEFKSEHMLLQLLDCLEKSKETSTRRAAILKVENDNKTHLALIKDFLQVKYGMAEKVTKNKLDEAQLANLYNEIEKRKLHSKLYNARNNELVGVNYSSRCLKKGSVRPRDETVFFYIQDRNVFWGAEGVCQHCNTSRKTVDHLATRCEKMLGHDYTRRHNEVPLCSRNSYFEYAEIRVDTRIKTDVKIRNNRPDIFVLEKIRNKITLIEVGISSQDSFQIVETEKLRKYDLLANELGLIYKFSVEIIPYVITWDGIVTKYHKTYLKRLQIPINVEAYIQSIVLKKTVEMISFDRRRGLEASLSVILGAEIHKQPTPPLKEVKNEEDSVKQVNSKNILPHILDDVTRPEEPTIDINDKSDVEKENKVVKVMEEIS
;
A
#
# COMPACT_ATOMS: atom_id res chain seq x y z
N PRO A 1 15.91 40.99 -14.93
CA PRO A 1 16.41 42.39 -14.79
C PRO A 1 16.94 42.69 -13.39
N LEU A 2 16.10 42.52 -12.35
CA LEU A 2 16.50 42.72 -10.95
C LEU A 2 17.73 41.89 -10.56
N SER A 3 17.74 40.59 -10.87
CA SER A 3 18.89 39.71 -10.59
C SER A 3 20.20 40.18 -11.24
N ARG A 4 20.15 40.75 -12.46
CA ARG A 4 21.35 41.30 -13.11
C ARG A 4 21.88 42.50 -12.33
N LYS A 5 21.00 43.44 -12.00
CA LYS A 5 21.35 44.62 -11.21
C LYS A 5 21.93 44.26 -9.85
N LEU A 6 21.28 43.33 -9.13
CA LEU A 6 21.77 42.84 -7.85
C LEU A 6 23.15 42.16 -7.97
N ASN A 7 23.37 41.39 -9.03
CA ASN A 7 24.64 40.70 -9.27
C ASN A 7 25.78 41.62 -9.71
N GLU A 8 25.46 42.76 -10.34
CA GLU A 8 26.42 43.76 -10.82
C GLU A 8 26.87 44.70 -9.68
N GLU A 9 25.94 45.12 -8.82
CA GLU A 9 26.19 46.17 -7.83
C GLU A 9 26.63 45.65 -6.46
N TYR A 10 26.24 44.42 -6.08
CA TYR A 10 26.40 43.92 -4.72
C TYR A 10 27.26 42.66 -4.66
N ALA A 11 28.06 42.56 -3.58
CA ALA A 11 28.90 41.41 -3.32
C ALA A 11 28.05 40.14 -3.14
N LYS A 12 28.65 38.99 -3.43
CA LYS A 12 28.00 37.68 -3.29
C LYS A 12 28.56 36.93 -2.10
N VAL A 13 27.69 36.19 -1.42
CA VAL A 13 28.11 35.20 -0.42
C VAL A 13 28.62 33.98 -1.16
N THR A 14 29.87 33.58 -0.86
CA THR A 14 30.58 32.53 -1.60
C THR A 14 30.82 31.30 -0.73
N ILE A 15 30.51 30.13 -1.29
CA ILE A 15 30.89 28.81 -0.79
C ILE A 15 32.02 28.28 -1.68
N GLN A 16 33.19 28.10 -1.09
CA GLN A 16 34.36 27.54 -1.78
C GLN A 16 34.21 26.02 -1.87
N THR A 17 34.45 25.43 -3.04
CA THR A 17 34.60 23.97 -3.25
C THR A 17 36.04 23.65 -3.70
N GLU A 18 36.40 22.38 -3.86
CA GLU A 18 37.77 22.00 -4.27
C GLU A 18 38.13 22.54 -5.67
N ASP A 19 37.19 22.46 -6.62
CA ASP A 19 37.44 22.78 -8.03
C ASP A 19 36.77 24.11 -8.50
N ALA A 20 35.86 24.67 -7.70
CA ALA A 20 35.07 25.85 -8.07
C ALA A 20 34.58 26.65 -6.85
N SER A 21 33.85 27.73 -7.09
CA SER A 21 33.09 28.41 -6.04
C SER A 21 31.65 28.65 -6.49
N TYR A 22 30.70 28.50 -5.56
CA TYR A 22 29.32 28.94 -5.77
C TYR A 22 29.12 30.25 -5.03
N SER A 23 28.60 31.26 -5.72
CA SER A 23 28.34 32.57 -5.11
C SER A 23 26.96 33.09 -5.47
N THR A 24 26.24 33.62 -4.49
CA THR A 24 24.95 34.29 -4.70
C THR A 24 24.72 35.35 -3.63
N ASN A 25 23.92 36.38 -3.96
CA ASN A 25 23.42 37.37 -3.01
C ASN A 25 21.89 37.37 -2.91
N HIS A 26 21.20 36.52 -3.68
CA HIS A 26 19.76 36.35 -3.56
C HIS A 26 19.30 34.94 -3.97
N LEU A 27 18.14 34.56 -3.46
CA LEU A 27 17.35 33.42 -3.92
C LEU A 27 15.99 33.95 -4.35
N LEU A 28 15.55 33.61 -5.56
CA LEU A 28 14.26 34.01 -6.09
C LEU A 28 13.48 32.77 -6.51
N PHE A 29 12.24 32.66 -6.02
CA PHE A 29 11.29 31.66 -6.44
C PHE A 29 9.93 32.32 -6.66
N ILE A 30 9.58 32.58 -7.92
CA ILE A 30 8.38 33.32 -8.31
C ILE A 30 8.39 34.72 -7.66
N ASP A 31 7.58 34.95 -6.63
CA ASP A 31 7.47 36.18 -5.86
C ASP A 31 8.30 36.17 -4.55
N ASP A 32 8.71 34.98 -4.10
CA ASP A 32 9.53 34.81 -2.90
C ASP A 32 11.00 35.18 -3.21
N LEU A 33 11.42 36.37 -2.76
CA LEU A 33 12.80 36.87 -2.85
C LEU A 33 13.47 36.86 -1.47
N LYS A 34 14.61 36.19 -1.36
CA LYS A 34 15.47 36.19 -0.16
C LYS A 34 16.80 36.82 -0.50
N LEU A 35 17.13 37.95 0.12
CA LEU A 35 18.40 38.65 -0.03
C LEU A 35 19.42 38.16 1.01
N LEU A 36 20.70 38.16 0.64
CA LEU A 36 21.79 37.65 1.46
C LEU A 36 22.98 38.60 1.37
N ASP A 37 23.39 39.16 2.50
CA ASP A 37 24.65 39.89 2.65
C ASP A 37 25.22 39.63 4.06
N LYS A 38 26.52 39.89 4.24
CA LYS A 38 27.19 39.82 5.54
C LYS A 38 27.07 41.12 6.33
N ASP A 39 26.79 42.23 5.66
CA ASP A 39 26.70 43.57 6.24
C ASP A 39 25.28 44.13 6.13
N GLY A 40 24.71 44.55 7.27
CA GLY A 40 23.34 45.05 7.35
C GLY A 40 23.10 46.33 6.53
N THR A 41 24.11 47.20 6.44
CA THR A 41 23.99 48.45 5.66
C THR A 41 23.94 48.19 4.16
N THR A 42 24.64 47.16 3.70
CA THR A 42 24.61 46.70 2.31
C THR A 42 23.27 46.02 2.00
N LEU A 43 22.76 45.21 2.95
CA LEU A 43 21.44 44.59 2.83
C LEU A 43 20.30 45.63 2.74
N GLU A 44 20.39 46.74 3.48
CA GLU A 44 19.44 47.86 3.39
C GLU A 44 19.44 48.50 2.00
N LYS A 45 20.63 48.75 1.43
CA LYS A 45 20.76 49.28 0.06
C LYS A 45 20.17 48.32 -0.98
N MET A 46 20.47 47.02 -0.86
CA MET A 46 19.86 46.00 -1.72
C MET A 46 18.32 46.02 -1.60
N THR A 47 17.79 46.20 -0.39
CA THR A 47 16.35 46.25 -0.13
C THR A 47 15.70 47.49 -0.77
N GLU A 48 16.34 48.65 -0.68
CA GLU A 48 15.88 49.87 -1.37
C GLU A 48 15.92 49.73 -2.89
N GLU A 49 16.95 49.08 -3.43
CA GLU A 49 17.03 48.78 -4.86
C GLU A 49 15.89 47.86 -5.31
N VAL A 50 15.58 46.82 -4.53
CA VAL A 50 14.41 45.96 -4.78
C VAL A 50 13.11 46.76 -4.71
N LYS A 51 12.92 47.62 -3.71
CA LYS A 51 11.72 48.48 -3.60
C LYS A 51 11.55 49.37 -4.83
N MET A 52 12.61 50.05 -5.25
CA MET A 52 12.61 50.90 -6.44
C MET A 52 12.24 50.10 -7.68
N PHE A 53 12.84 48.93 -7.85
CA PHE A 53 12.53 48.04 -8.96
C PHE A 53 11.06 47.61 -8.95
N MET A 54 10.56 47.10 -7.82
CA MET A 54 9.16 46.66 -7.67
C MET A 54 8.18 47.79 -7.97
N LYS A 55 8.43 48.99 -7.43
CA LYS A 55 7.61 50.18 -7.69
C LYS A 55 7.57 50.53 -9.18
N ASN A 56 8.70 50.47 -9.88
CA ASN A 56 8.79 50.79 -11.31
C ASN A 56 8.00 49.80 -12.20
N ILE A 57 7.86 48.56 -11.76
CA ILE A 57 7.05 47.54 -12.46
C ILE A 57 5.60 47.47 -11.94
N GLY A 58 5.20 48.37 -11.04
CA GLY A 58 3.86 48.44 -10.49
C GLY A 58 3.53 47.36 -9.44
N LEU A 59 4.54 46.82 -8.76
CA LEU A 59 4.39 45.87 -7.66
C LEU A 59 4.70 46.52 -6.31
N GLU A 60 4.07 46.00 -5.25
CA GLU A 60 4.25 46.44 -3.87
C GLU A 60 4.81 45.30 -3.00
N ILE A 61 5.69 45.65 -2.06
CA ILE A 61 6.24 44.68 -1.10
C ILE A 61 5.26 44.54 0.06
N ASN A 62 4.85 43.31 0.35
CA ASN A 62 4.01 43.00 1.50
C ASN A 62 4.85 42.85 2.77
N ARG A 63 4.89 43.88 3.62
CA ARG A 63 5.64 43.88 4.89
C ARG A 63 5.21 42.78 5.86
N GLU A 64 3.93 42.46 5.92
CA GLU A 64 3.38 41.43 6.81
C GLU A 64 3.83 40.01 6.42
N LYS A 65 4.12 39.81 5.13
CA LYS A 65 4.66 38.56 4.59
C LYS A 65 6.18 38.56 4.45
N SER A 66 6.85 39.68 4.75
CA SER A 66 8.30 39.81 4.62
C SER A 66 8.94 39.77 6.00
N ALA A 67 10.11 39.13 6.12
CA ALA A 67 10.86 39.07 7.37
C ALA A 67 12.34 39.41 7.18
N THR A 68 12.96 40.01 8.20
CA THR A 68 14.39 40.35 8.25
C THR A 68 14.99 39.92 9.58
N ASN A 69 16.26 39.56 9.59
CA ASN A 69 17.04 39.32 10.81
C ASN A 69 17.93 40.52 11.19
N ASP A 70 17.87 41.60 10.40
CA ASP A 70 18.64 42.82 10.60
C ASP A 70 17.70 44.04 10.73
N SER A 71 17.96 44.86 11.75
CA SER A 71 17.15 46.05 12.09
C SER A 71 17.18 47.12 11.00
N CYS A 72 18.22 47.18 10.18
CA CYS A 72 18.30 48.16 9.08
C CYS A 72 17.16 47.98 8.06
N CYS A 73 16.54 46.80 7.99
CA CYS A 73 15.48 46.51 7.03
C CYS A 73 14.05 46.47 7.65
N GLU A 74 13.88 46.88 8.92
CA GLU A 74 12.61 46.78 9.66
C GLU A 74 11.45 47.59 9.05
N ASN A 75 11.80 48.66 8.33
CA ASN A 75 10.84 49.50 7.59
C ASN A 75 10.14 48.73 6.46
N THR A 76 10.78 47.67 5.94
CA THR A 76 10.31 46.88 4.79
C THR A 76 9.75 45.53 5.18
N ALA A 77 10.29 44.95 6.24
CA ALA A 77 10.05 43.58 6.65
C ALA A 77 9.94 43.49 8.18
N THR A 78 9.23 42.49 8.67
CA THR A 78 9.08 42.26 10.11
C THR A 78 10.39 41.73 10.70
N LEU A 79 10.91 42.37 11.74
CA LEU A 79 12.15 41.94 12.40
C LEU A 79 11.93 40.62 13.18
N LEU A 80 12.81 39.65 12.94
CA LEU A 80 12.83 38.37 13.63
C LEU A 80 13.64 38.47 14.93
N GLU A 81 12.98 38.86 16.03
CA GLU A 81 13.62 38.94 17.34
C GLU A 81 13.65 37.59 18.09
N GLY A 82 14.78 37.28 18.73
CA GLY A 82 14.92 36.13 19.64
C GLY A 82 14.57 34.78 19.01
N ILE A 83 13.41 34.21 19.40
CA ILE A 83 12.88 32.91 18.93
C ILE A 83 11.92 33.10 17.73
N GLY A 84 11.95 34.27 17.10
CA GLY A 84 11.20 34.58 15.88
C GLY A 84 11.51 33.57 14.78
N VAL A 85 10.46 33.13 14.07
CA VAL A 85 10.57 32.21 12.94
C VAL A 85 9.84 32.75 11.73
N TYR A 86 10.34 32.41 10.55
CA TYR A 86 9.74 32.77 9.27
C TYR A 86 9.47 31.53 8.42
N LYS A 87 8.41 31.55 7.61
CA LYS A 87 8.07 30.43 6.74
C LYS A 87 8.46 30.73 5.30
N TYR A 88 9.59 30.19 4.86
CA TYR A 88 10.10 30.33 3.50
C TYR A 88 9.85 29.04 2.70
N LEU A 89 9.14 29.12 1.58
CA LEU A 89 8.78 27.97 0.73
C LEU A 89 8.16 26.79 1.50
N GLY A 90 7.38 27.10 2.53
CA GLY A 90 6.74 26.11 3.39
C GLY A 90 7.62 25.50 4.49
N ILE A 91 8.90 25.90 4.58
CA ILE A 91 9.84 25.53 5.64
C ILE A 91 9.91 26.66 6.67
N ILE A 92 9.77 26.32 7.95
CA ILE A 92 9.91 27.24 9.07
C ILE A 92 11.39 27.36 9.43
N GLU A 93 11.98 28.52 9.19
CA GLU A 93 13.38 28.87 9.46
C GLU A 93 13.48 29.81 10.68
N ASP A 94 14.60 29.73 11.40
CA ASP A 94 14.95 30.73 12.43
C ASP A 94 15.60 31.98 11.82
N SER A 95 15.99 32.96 12.64
CA SER A 95 16.68 34.19 12.19
C SER A 95 18.04 33.95 11.52
N ARG A 96 18.59 32.74 11.62
CA ARG A 96 19.83 32.33 10.91
C ARG A 96 19.53 31.67 9.56
N GLY A 97 18.24 31.53 9.20
CA GLY A 97 17.81 30.82 8.00
C GLY A 97 17.94 29.29 8.14
N ILE A 98 18.06 28.76 9.36
CA ILE A 98 18.18 27.32 9.59
C ILE A 98 16.79 26.71 9.74
N PRO A 99 16.44 25.65 8.99
CA PRO A 99 15.17 24.95 9.17
C PRO A 99 14.97 24.43 10.59
N THR A 100 13.84 24.78 11.19
CA THR A 100 13.50 24.43 12.56
C THR A 100 12.73 23.11 12.65
N ARG A 101 12.81 22.48 13.82
CA ARG A 101 12.05 21.26 14.16
C ARG A 101 10.53 21.43 14.04
N LYS A 102 10.03 22.66 14.25
CA LYS A 102 8.60 23.01 14.11
C LYS A 102 8.05 22.64 12.73
N SER A 103 8.85 22.76 11.67
CA SER A 103 8.44 22.33 10.32
C SER A 103 8.07 20.85 10.28
N PHE A 104 8.90 20.00 10.89
CA PHE A 104 8.66 18.57 10.94
C PHE A 104 7.43 18.24 11.79
N GLU A 105 7.26 18.91 12.93
CA GLU A 105 6.10 18.74 13.82
C GLU A 105 4.77 19.13 13.15
N GLU A 106 4.76 20.22 12.37
CA GLU A 106 3.60 20.65 11.58
C GLU A 106 3.21 19.57 10.54
N VAL A 107 4.21 19.03 9.84
CA VAL A 107 4.02 17.98 8.82
C VAL A 107 3.57 16.68 9.45
N GLN A 108 4.18 16.27 10.57
CA GLN A 108 3.80 15.09 11.33
C GLN A 108 2.33 15.18 11.77
N THR A 109 1.94 16.30 12.36
CA THR A 109 0.53 16.55 12.76
C THR A 109 -0.42 16.44 11.58
N LYS A 110 -0.09 17.08 10.45
CA LYS A 110 -0.90 17.03 9.22
C LYS A 110 -1.00 15.62 8.63
N LEU A 111 0.10 14.86 8.63
CA LEU A 111 0.15 13.49 8.15
C LEU A 111 -0.74 12.59 9.00
N ILE A 112 -0.59 12.64 10.33
CA ILE A 112 -1.41 11.88 11.28
C ILE A 112 -2.90 12.21 11.09
N ALA A 113 -3.25 13.49 11.00
CA ALA A 113 -4.63 13.92 10.75
C ALA A 113 -5.19 13.39 9.42
N ARG A 114 -4.37 13.33 8.35
CA ARG A 114 -4.77 12.72 7.08
C ARG A 114 -5.02 11.21 7.23
N VAL A 115 -4.14 10.49 7.92
CA VAL A 115 -4.33 9.05 8.18
C VAL A 115 -5.61 8.82 8.99
N GLU A 116 -5.86 9.61 10.03
CA GLU A 116 -7.09 9.51 10.83
C GLU A 116 -8.35 9.74 10.00
N ARG A 117 -8.39 10.77 9.15
CA ARG A 117 -9.53 11.01 8.25
C ARG A 117 -9.72 9.84 7.29
N LEU A 118 -8.65 9.32 6.70
CA LEU A 118 -8.71 8.18 5.79
C LEU A 118 -9.25 6.92 6.50
N CYS A 119 -8.87 6.67 7.75
CA CYS A 119 -9.36 5.53 8.53
C CYS A 119 -10.88 5.57 8.79
N ARG A 120 -11.52 6.74 8.70
CA ARG A 120 -12.98 6.92 8.86
C ARG A 120 -13.77 6.73 7.56
N THR A 121 -13.08 6.61 6.42
CA THR A 121 -13.72 6.40 5.12
C THR A 121 -14.26 4.97 4.96
N ARG A 122 -15.12 4.76 3.97
CA ARG A 122 -15.65 3.43 3.60
C ARG A 122 -14.78 2.69 2.57
N LEU A 123 -13.53 3.10 2.39
CA LEU A 123 -12.61 2.46 1.46
C LEU A 123 -12.34 1.01 1.87
N ASN A 124 -12.25 0.12 0.88
CA ASN A 124 -11.70 -1.22 1.12
C ASN A 124 -10.21 -1.13 1.50
N ALA A 125 -9.66 -2.20 2.07
CA ALA A 125 -8.32 -2.23 2.61
C ALA A 125 -7.26 -1.80 1.58
N ARG A 126 -7.29 -2.35 0.36
CA ARG A 126 -6.38 -1.98 -0.72
C ARG A 126 -6.39 -0.47 -0.98
N ASN A 127 -7.58 0.09 -1.19
CA ASN A 127 -7.72 1.50 -1.53
C ASN A 127 -7.34 2.40 -0.35
N LEU A 128 -7.61 1.96 0.90
CA LEU A 128 -7.19 2.69 2.09
C LEU A 128 -5.66 2.79 2.18
N PHE A 129 -4.93 1.68 2.06
CA PHE A 129 -3.46 1.71 2.13
C PHE A 129 -2.86 2.49 0.96
N GLN A 130 -3.44 2.36 -0.24
CA GLN A 130 -3.04 3.17 -1.39
C GLN A 130 -3.25 4.67 -1.11
N ALA A 131 -4.39 5.06 -0.55
CA ALA A 131 -4.67 6.45 -0.19
C ALA A 131 -3.74 6.96 0.91
N ILE A 132 -3.44 6.15 1.93
CA ILE A 132 -2.45 6.52 2.96
C ILE A 132 -1.08 6.77 2.33
N ASN A 133 -0.62 5.87 1.46
CA ASN A 133 0.68 6.01 0.80
C ASN A 133 0.75 7.25 -0.10
N GLN A 134 -0.29 7.50 -0.90
CA GLN A 134 -0.31 8.55 -1.91
C GLN A 134 -0.69 9.93 -1.38
N HIS A 135 -1.54 10.01 -0.35
CA HIS A 135 -2.07 11.29 0.16
C HIS A 135 -1.52 11.67 1.54
N ALA A 136 -1.28 10.72 2.44
CA ALA A 136 -0.79 11.03 3.77
C ALA A 136 0.74 10.97 3.82
N ILE A 137 1.34 9.81 3.52
CA ILE A 137 2.79 9.60 3.60
C ILE A 137 3.54 10.53 2.64
N SER A 138 3.00 10.79 1.45
CA SER A 138 3.64 11.67 0.46
C SER A 138 3.89 13.10 0.96
N LEU A 139 3.20 13.56 2.02
CA LEU A 139 3.44 14.88 2.60
C LEU A 139 4.88 15.09 3.04
N ILE A 140 5.53 14.04 3.56
CA ILE A 140 6.88 14.18 4.10
C ILE A 140 7.94 14.25 2.99
N ASN A 141 7.58 13.91 1.74
CA ASN A 141 8.53 13.80 0.63
C ASN A 141 9.35 15.08 0.43
N TYR A 142 8.69 16.25 0.44
CA TYR A 142 9.35 17.54 0.25
C TYR A 142 10.35 17.86 1.37
N HIS A 143 10.11 17.33 2.56
CA HIS A 143 10.91 17.62 3.75
C HIS A 143 12.10 16.67 3.92
N ILE A 144 12.08 15.49 3.29
CA ILE A 144 13.20 14.54 3.28
C ILE A 144 14.35 15.14 2.47
N GLY A 145 15.51 15.31 3.11
CA GLY A 145 16.70 15.91 2.49
C GLY A 145 16.76 17.44 2.59
N VAL A 146 15.67 18.10 3.01
CA VAL A 146 15.65 19.54 3.31
C VAL A 146 15.80 19.78 4.82
N LEU A 147 15.06 19.02 5.63
CA LEU A 147 15.18 19.08 7.08
C LEU A 147 16.32 18.18 7.58
N ARG A 148 17.00 18.62 8.64
CA ARG A 148 18.01 17.82 9.37
C ARG A 148 17.33 16.75 10.21
N LEU A 149 16.83 15.71 9.56
CA LEU A 149 16.13 14.57 10.17
C LEU A 149 17.05 13.35 10.26
N GLU A 150 16.94 12.65 11.37
CA GLU A 150 17.69 11.42 11.64
C GLU A 150 16.81 10.18 11.44
N PRO A 151 17.40 8.97 11.24
CA PRO A 151 16.63 7.71 11.08
C PRO A 151 15.55 7.49 12.15
N GLY A 152 15.85 7.86 13.39
CA GLY A 152 14.92 7.75 14.51
C GLY A 152 13.64 8.58 14.35
N ASP A 153 13.68 9.67 13.58
CA ASP A 153 12.53 10.54 13.35
C ASP A 153 11.53 9.89 12.39
N PHE A 154 12.03 9.28 11.33
CA PHE A 154 11.21 8.52 10.39
C PHE A 154 10.59 7.29 11.07
N SER A 155 11.36 6.60 11.93
CA SER A 155 10.84 5.46 12.69
C SER A 155 9.73 5.86 13.68
N LYS A 156 9.87 7.00 14.37
CA LYS A 156 8.81 7.56 15.23
C LYS A 156 7.54 7.91 14.46
N LEU A 157 7.69 8.43 13.24
CA LEU A 157 6.55 8.74 12.38
C LEU A 157 5.82 7.46 11.93
N ASP A 158 6.57 6.41 11.58
CA ASP A 158 6.01 5.07 11.32
C ASP A 158 5.26 4.51 12.54
N ASP A 159 5.79 4.73 13.75
CA ASP A 159 5.13 4.32 14.99
C ASP A 159 3.83 5.10 15.23
N ALA A 160 3.81 6.41 14.97
CA ALA A 160 2.61 7.23 15.07
C ALA A 160 1.52 6.82 14.07
N VAL A 161 1.89 6.56 12.81
CA VAL A 161 0.95 6.04 11.80
C VAL A 161 0.36 4.70 12.24
N ARG A 162 1.19 3.78 12.76
CA ARG A 162 0.70 2.50 13.28
C ARG A 162 -0.22 2.67 14.48
N ALA A 163 0.06 3.62 15.38
CA ALA A 163 -0.81 3.90 16.52
C ALA A 163 -2.22 4.30 16.06
N VAL A 164 -2.34 5.16 15.04
CA VAL A 164 -3.63 5.52 14.43
C VAL A 164 -4.35 4.30 13.86
N LEU A 165 -3.64 3.43 13.12
CA LEU A 165 -4.22 2.22 12.55
C LEU A 165 -4.70 1.26 13.65
N VAL A 166 -3.96 1.14 14.76
CA VAL A 166 -4.35 0.33 15.92
C VAL A 166 -5.59 0.89 16.59
N ASN A 167 -5.64 2.20 16.84
CA ASN A 167 -6.78 2.86 17.48
C ASN A 167 -8.07 2.69 16.65
N ASN A 168 -7.95 2.66 15.32
CA ASN A 168 -9.09 2.44 14.41
C ASN A 168 -9.42 0.96 14.16
N LYS A 169 -8.76 0.02 14.86
CA LYS A 169 -8.87 -1.45 14.70
C LYS A 169 -8.52 -1.93 13.29
N ILE A 170 -7.77 -1.12 12.54
CA ILE A 170 -7.26 -1.45 11.20
C ILE A 170 -5.94 -2.19 11.33
N HIS A 171 -5.21 -2.09 12.42
CA HIS A 171 -4.11 -3.00 12.74
C HIS A 171 -4.30 -3.52 14.18
N LEU A 172 -3.83 -4.72 14.48
CA LEU A 172 -3.91 -5.27 15.83
C LEU A 172 -2.53 -5.23 16.47
N ARG A 173 -2.46 -4.86 17.76
CA ARG A 173 -1.21 -4.87 18.54
C ARG A 173 -0.42 -6.19 18.45
N PRO A 174 -1.03 -7.39 18.55
CA PRO A 174 -0.31 -8.66 18.36
C PRO A 174 0.01 -8.97 16.89
N GLY A 175 -0.46 -8.18 15.93
CA GLY A 175 -0.21 -8.39 14.51
C GLY A 175 1.26 -8.20 14.13
N CYS A 176 1.68 -8.82 13.03
CA CYS A 176 3.05 -8.68 12.56
C CYS A 176 3.31 -7.25 12.01
N LYS A 177 4.19 -6.48 12.67
CA LYS A 177 4.63 -5.13 12.22
C LYS A 177 5.23 -5.20 10.81
N LYS A 178 6.11 -6.16 10.55
CA LYS A 178 6.84 -6.28 9.28
C LYS A 178 5.92 -6.56 8.11
N ARG A 179 4.90 -7.41 8.33
CA ARG A 179 3.87 -7.74 7.34
C ARG A 179 2.99 -6.54 6.94
N LEU A 180 2.87 -5.53 7.80
CA LEU A 180 2.18 -4.28 7.46
C LEU A 180 2.88 -3.56 6.30
N TYR A 181 4.22 -3.55 6.32
CA TYR A 181 5.06 -2.87 5.34
C TYR A 181 5.39 -3.71 4.10
N LEU A 182 5.22 -5.02 4.21
CA LEU A 182 5.45 -5.93 3.10
C LEU A 182 4.48 -5.66 1.93
N PRO A 183 4.91 -5.76 0.66
CA PRO A 183 4.05 -5.55 -0.49
C PRO A 183 2.83 -6.48 -0.51
N ARG A 184 1.71 -6.00 -1.07
CA ARG A 184 0.50 -6.83 -1.24
C ARG A 184 0.72 -8.03 -2.14
N THR A 185 1.64 -7.97 -3.10
CA THR A 185 2.05 -9.11 -3.94
C THR A 185 2.70 -10.23 -3.15
N GLU A 186 3.34 -9.88 -2.04
CA GLU A 186 4.13 -10.74 -1.15
C GLU A 186 3.36 -11.09 0.14
N LEU A 187 2.02 -11.18 0.09
CA LEU A 187 1.15 -11.48 1.25
C LEU A 187 1.16 -10.43 2.38
N GLY A 188 1.69 -9.23 2.12
CA GLY A 188 1.69 -8.08 3.03
C GLY A 188 0.49 -7.14 2.86
N ARG A 189 0.47 -6.04 3.61
CA ARG A 189 -0.60 -5.02 3.55
C ARG A 189 -0.29 -3.84 2.65
N GLY A 190 0.97 -3.65 2.29
CA GLY A 190 1.43 -2.62 1.37
C GLY A 190 1.37 -1.20 1.92
N LEU A 191 1.46 -1.01 3.24
CA LEU A 191 1.74 0.32 3.79
C LEU A 191 3.20 0.67 3.51
N HIS A 192 3.50 1.86 2.99
CA HIS A 192 4.90 2.27 2.85
C HIS A 192 5.46 2.63 4.23
N SER A 193 6.67 2.15 4.55
CA SER A 193 7.41 2.64 5.70
C SER A 193 8.01 4.00 5.35
N VAL A 194 7.82 4.98 6.23
CA VAL A 194 8.45 6.30 6.06
C VAL A 194 9.97 6.18 6.14
N GLU A 195 10.48 5.33 7.03
CA GLU A 195 11.92 5.03 7.18
C GLU A 195 12.51 4.44 5.89
N PHE A 196 11.88 3.42 5.30
CA PHE A 196 12.35 2.85 4.03
C PHE A 196 12.26 3.86 2.89
N LYS A 197 11.22 4.67 2.88
CA LYS A 197 11.03 5.71 1.88
C LYS A 197 12.08 6.81 1.97
N SER A 198 12.46 7.24 3.18
CA SER A 198 13.50 8.24 3.37
C SER A 198 14.85 7.74 2.92
N GLU A 199 15.18 6.47 3.17
CA GLU A 199 16.42 5.85 2.68
C GLU A 199 16.55 5.94 1.16
N HIS A 200 15.49 5.58 0.43
CA HIS A 200 15.48 5.71 -1.03
C HIS A 200 15.63 7.16 -1.49
N MET A 201 14.88 8.07 -0.89
CA MET A 201 14.88 9.47 -1.31
C MET A 201 16.23 10.15 -1.04
N LEU A 202 16.86 9.87 0.11
CA LEU A 202 18.18 10.40 0.44
C LEU A 202 19.27 9.81 -0.47
N LEU A 203 19.23 8.50 -0.74
CA LEU A 203 20.17 7.87 -1.67
C LEU A 203 20.05 8.48 -3.08
N GLN A 204 18.82 8.64 -3.57
CA GLN A 204 18.57 9.27 -4.87
C GLN A 204 19.03 10.72 -4.91
N LEU A 205 18.77 11.49 -3.86
CA LEU A 205 19.21 12.87 -3.75
C LEU A 205 20.74 12.97 -3.77
N LEU A 206 21.43 12.14 -2.99
CA LEU A 206 22.89 12.08 -2.97
C LEU A 206 23.46 11.72 -4.34
N ASP A 207 22.94 10.66 -4.98
CA ASP A 207 23.38 10.26 -6.32
C ASP A 207 23.14 11.36 -7.37
N CYS A 208 22.04 12.12 -7.25
CA CYS A 208 21.77 13.27 -8.11
C CYS A 208 22.79 14.38 -7.90
N LEU A 209 23.12 14.72 -6.65
CA LEU A 209 24.12 15.73 -6.31
C LEU A 209 25.51 15.32 -6.83
N GLU A 210 25.92 14.07 -6.60
CA GLU A 210 27.20 13.53 -7.07
C GLU A 210 27.34 13.57 -8.59
N LYS A 211 26.30 13.14 -9.33
CA LYS A 211 26.32 13.10 -10.81
C LYS A 211 26.39 14.48 -11.46
N SER A 212 25.92 15.51 -10.77
CA SER A 212 25.80 16.87 -11.33
C SER A 212 26.70 17.89 -10.64
N LYS A 213 27.62 17.44 -9.78
CA LYS A 213 28.59 18.33 -9.12
C LYS A 213 29.52 19.03 -10.12
N GLU A 214 29.85 18.35 -11.23
CA GLU A 214 30.75 18.89 -12.26
C GLU A 214 30.05 19.94 -13.14
N THR A 215 28.73 19.82 -13.32
CA THR A 215 27.95 20.72 -14.18
C THR A 215 27.27 21.85 -13.41
N SER A 216 27.02 21.69 -12.11
CA SER A 216 26.34 22.68 -11.28
C SER A 216 27.14 23.03 -10.04
N THR A 217 27.74 24.23 -10.03
CA THR A 217 28.49 24.77 -8.88
C THR A 217 27.62 24.84 -7.61
N ARG A 218 26.33 25.14 -7.75
CA ARG A 218 25.36 25.12 -6.63
C ARG A 218 25.24 23.74 -6.01
N ARG A 219 25.10 22.69 -6.83
CA ARG A 219 24.97 21.31 -6.34
C ARG A 219 26.28 20.80 -5.74
N ALA A 220 27.43 21.17 -6.31
CA ALA A 220 28.73 20.90 -5.72
C ALA A 220 28.88 21.55 -4.33
N ALA A 221 28.47 22.81 -4.19
CA ALA A 221 28.49 23.51 -2.93
C ALA A 221 27.57 22.88 -1.88
N ILE A 222 26.34 22.48 -2.27
CA ILE A 222 25.43 21.73 -1.39
C ILE A 222 26.10 20.44 -0.93
N LEU A 223 26.60 19.62 -1.87
CA LEU A 223 27.25 18.34 -1.55
C LEU A 223 28.41 18.51 -0.58
N LYS A 224 29.25 19.53 -0.78
CA LYS A 224 30.34 19.86 0.14
C LYS A 224 29.82 20.19 1.54
N VAL A 225 28.85 21.08 1.67
CA VAL A 225 28.29 21.47 2.97
C VAL A 225 27.65 20.28 3.68
N GLU A 226 26.98 19.38 2.95
CA GLU A 226 26.40 18.16 3.51
C GLU A 226 27.48 17.21 4.05
N ASN A 227 28.61 17.08 3.33
CA ASN A 227 29.76 16.25 3.72
C ASN A 227 30.52 16.84 4.92
N ASP A 228 30.82 18.14 4.89
CA ASP A 228 31.55 18.85 5.95
C ASP A 228 30.79 18.75 7.28
N ASN A 229 29.46 18.86 7.23
CA ASN A 229 28.59 18.73 8.39
C ASN A 229 28.27 17.28 8.79
N LYS A 230 28.77 16.28 8.04
CA LYS A 230 28.53 14.84 8.28
C LYS A 230 27.05 14.51 8.48
N THR A 231 26.22 15.10 7.63
CA THR A 231 24.76 14.98 7.71
C THR A 231 24.32 13.55 7.40
N HIS A 232 23.10 13.18 7.80
CA HIS A 232 22.56 11.87 7.44
C HIS A 232 22.48 11.66 5.90
N LEU A 233 22.24 12.72 5.12
CA LEU A 233 22.29 12.65 3.65
C LEU A 233 23.68 12.26 3.15
N ALA A 234 24.74 12.88 3.67
CA ALA A 234 26.12 12.54 3.30
C ALA A 234 26.51 11.11 3.70
N LEU A 235 26.04 10.66 4.87
CA LEU A 235 26.36 9.35 5.42
C LEU A 235 25.42 8.22 4.95
N ILE A 236 24.46 8.50 4.05
CA ILE A 236 23.40 7.55 3.73
C ILE A 236 23.95 6.25 3.14
N LYS A 237 24.98 6.29 2.30
CA LYS A 237 25.57 5.09 1.68
C LYS A 237 26.17 4.16 2.74
N ASP A 238 27.01 4.71 3.61
CA ASP A 238 27.65 3.95 4.69
C ASP A 238 26.61 3.42 5.69
N PHE A 239 25.62 4.24 6.03
CA PHE A 239 24.50 3.84 6.90
C PHE A 239 23.76 2.64 6.32
N LEU A 240 23.43 2.66 5.03
CA LEU A 240 22.72 1.56 4.36
C LEU A 240 23.58 0.29 4.28
N GLN A 241 24.88 0.42 4.01
CA GLN A 241 25.81 -0.71 4.02
C GLN A 241 25.85 -1.40 5.38
N VAL A 242 25.97 -0.62 6.47
CA VAL A 242 25.98 -1.16 7.83
C VAL A 242 24.63 -1.75 8.21
N LYS A 243 23.53 -1.04 7.94
CA LYS A 243 22.17 -1.45 8.35
C LYS A 243 21.74 -2.76 7.69
N TYR A 244 22.08 -2.95 6.41
CA TYR A 244 21.63 -4.10 5.62
C TYR A 244 22.74 -5.12 5.32
N GLY A 245 23.98 -4.89 5.77
CA GLY A 245 25.11 -5.77 5.52
C GLY A 245 25.51 -5.86 4.04
N MET A 246 25.42 -4.74 3.30
CA MET A 246 25.74 -4.71 1.87
C MET A 246 27.25 -4.54 1.65
N ALA A 247 27.90 -5.53 1.04
CA ALA A 247 29.33 -5.48 0.69
C ALA A 247 29.61 -4.71 -0.61
N GLU A 248 28.61 -4.58 -1.47
CA GLU A 248 28.74 -3.97 -2.80
C GLU A 248 28.22 -2.52 -2.83
N LYS A 249 28.49 -1.81 -3.94
CA LYS A 249 27.95 -0.46 -4.17
C LYS A 249 26.42 -0.45 -4.02
N VAL A 250 25.93 0.45 -3.17
CA VAL A 250 24.49 0.64 -2.92
C VAL A 250 23.83 1.22 -4.16
N THR A 251 22.85 0.52 -4.71
CA THR A 251 22.00 0.99 -5.80
C THR A 251 20.54 0.89 -5.39
N LYS A 252 19.65 1.60 -6.09
CA LYS A 252 18.21 1.60 -5.80
C LYS A 252 17.63 0.17 -5.75
N ASN A 253 17.88 -0.64 -6.78
CA ASN A 253 17.33 -2.01 -6.85
C ASN A 253 17.86 -2.91 -5.72
N LYS A 254 19.15 -2.80 -5.39
CA LYS A 254 19.74 -3.55 -4.27
C LYS A 254 19.17 -3.10 -2.92
N LEU A 255 18.86 -1.81 -2.78
CA LEU A 255 18.18 -1.30 -1.59
C LEU A 255 16.77 -1.86 -1.47
N ASP A 256 15.99 -1.89 -2.56
CA ASP A 256 14.65 -2.50 -2.58
C ASP A 256 14.72 -3.98 -2.14
N GLU A 257 15.67 -4.74 -2.69
CA GLU A 257 15.89 -6.15 -2.35
C GLU A 257 16.30 -6.34 -0.89
N ALA A 258 17.19 -5.50 -0.37
CA ALA A 258 17.67 -5.59 1.00
C ALA A 258 16.62 -5.18 2.04
N GLN A 259 15.82 -4.14 1.76
CA GLN A 259 14.69 -3.77 2.61
C GLN A 259 13.66 -4.91 2.67
N LEU A 260 13.37 -5.53 1.53
CA LEU A 260 12.48 -6.69 1.45
C LEU A 260 13.05 -7.89 2.21
N ALA A 261 14.34 -8.20 2.04
CA ALA A 261 15.02 -9.26 2.78
C ALA A 261 15.02 -8.99 4.29
N ASN A 262 15.25 -7.76 4.72
CA ASN A 262 15.17 -7.36 6.13
C ASN A 262 13.78 -7.59 6.72
N LEU A 263 12.70 -7.26 6.00
CA LEU A 263 11.35 -7.58 6.45
C LEU A 263 11.14 -9.09 6.63
N TYR A 264 11.64 -9.90 5.69
CA TYR A 264 11.54 -11.35 5.76
C TYR A 264 12.33 -11.95 6.92
N ASN A 265 13.59 -11.57 7.08
CA ASN A 265 14.44 -12.03 8.19
C ASN A 265 13.80 -11.74 9.55
N GLU A 266 13.16 -10.58 9.69
CA GLU A 266 12.45 -10.19 10.92
C GLU A 266 11.16 -10.99 11.15
N ILE A 267 10.49 -11.43 10.09
CA ILE A 267 9.33 -12.34 10.17
C ILE A 267 9.80 -13.75 10.55
N GLU A 268 10.90 -14.23 9.98
CA GLU A 268 11.46 -15.57 10.22
C GLU A 268 11.89 -15.78 11.67
N LYS A 269 12.42 -14.73 12.32
CA LYS A 269 12.72 -14.75 13.76
C LYS A 269 11.51 -15.07 14.65
N ARG A 270 10.27 -14.93 14.14
CA ARG A 270 9.04 -15.18 14.88
C ARG A 270 8.40 -16.51 14.46
N LYS A 271 8.55 -17.53 15.32
CA LYS A 271 8.09 -18.93 15.08
C LYS A 271 6.67 -19.08 14.53
N LEU A 272 5.70 -18.27 14.96
CA LEU A 272 4.31 -18.36 14.47
C LEU A 272 4.10 -17.62 13.14
N HIS A 273 4.73 -16.46 12.97
CA HIS A 273 4.57 -15.63 11.77
C HIS A 273 5.31 -16.25 10.59
N SER A 274 6.47 -16.85 10.83
CA SER A 274 7.27 -17.53 9.81
C SER A 274 6.51 -18.66 9.12
N LYS A 275 5.62 -19.38 9.81
CA LYS A 275 4.83 -20.49 9.23
C LYS A 275 4.08 -20.13 7.95
N LEU A 276 3.51 -18.92 7.84
CA LEU A 276 2.85 -18.50 6.60
C LEU A 276 3.86 -18.41 5.44
N TYR A 277 5.04 -17.89 5.75
CA TYR A 277 6.09 -17.57 4.78
C TYR A 277 7.02 -18.74 4.48
N ASN A 278 7.03 -19.79 5.28
CA ASN A 278 7.68 -21.07 4.95
C ASN A 278 7.18 -21.63 3.61
N ALA A 279 5.93 -21.31 3.22
CA ALA A 279 5.40 -21.65 1.90
C ALA A 279 6.26 -21.12 0.74
N ARG A 280 7.01 -20.02 0.93
CA ARG A 280 7.92 -19.46 -0.09
C ARG A 280 9.08 -20.40 -0.42
N ASN A 281 9.48 -21.25 0.52
CA ASN A 281 10.55 -22.23 0.32
C ASN A 281 10.08 -23.42 -0.54
N ASN A 282 8.78 -23.54 -0.80
CA ASN A 282 8.21 -24.55 -1.67
C ASN A 282 8.07 -23.99 -3.09
N GLU A 283 8.84 -24.55 -4.03
CA GLU A 283 8.86 -24.12 -5.42
C GLU A 283 7.50 -24.22 -6.13
N LEU A 284 6.58 -25.06 -5.66
CA LEU A 284 5.25 -25.19 -6.26
C LEU A 284 4.27 -24.11 -5.78
N VAL A 285 4.61 -23.34 -4.74
CA VAL A 285 3.74 -22.30 -4.20
C VAL A 285 3.76 -21.06 -5.09
N GLY A 286 2.56 -20.55 -5.37
CA GLY A 286 2.37 -19.30 -6.09
C GLY A 286 2.06 -18.15 -5.14
N VAL A 287 3.08 -17.50 -4.55
CA VAL A 287 2.89 -16.37 -3.60
C VAL A 287 2.03 -15.26 -4.22
N ASN A 288 2.35 -14.88 -5.46
CA ASN A 288 1.61 -13.85 -6.19
C ASN A 288 0.14 -14.24 -6.48
N TYR A 289 -0.17 -15.53 -6.63
CA TYR A 289 -1.55 -16.01 -6.81
C TYR A 289 -2.28 -16.09 -5.47
N SER A 290 -1.57 -16.47 -4.41
CA SER A 290 -2.06 -16.52 -3.03
C SER A 290 -2.45 -15.14 -2.48
N SER A 291 -1.89 -14.07 -3.06
CA SER A 291 -2.16 -12.69 -2.67
C SER A 291 -3.25 -11.98 -3.47
N ARG A 292 -4.03 -12.69 -4.30
CA ARG A 292 -5.04 -12.07 -5.16
C ARG A 292 -6.16 -11.39 -4.39
N CYS A 293 -6.62 -11.95 -3.27
CA CYS A 293 -7.58 -11.30 -2.39
C CYS A 293 -7.10 -9.94 -1.88
N LEU A 294 -5.80 -9.79 -1.62
CA LEU A 294 -5.20 -8.54 -1.13
C LEU A 294 -5.08 -7.48 -2.23
N LYS A 295 -4.85 -7.92 -3.47
CA LYS A 295 -4.65 -7.03 -4.63
C LYS A 295 -5.93 -6.64 -5.34
N LYS A 296 -6.95 -7.49 -5.33
CA LYS A 296 -8.18 -7.31 -6.13
C LYS A 296 -9.46 -7.51 -5.33
N GLY A 297 -9.38 -8.02 -4.10
CA GLY A 297 -10.56 -8.22 -3.25
C GLY A 297 -11.10 -6.92 -2.68
N SER A 298 -12.42 -6.87 -2.49
CA SER A 298 -13.12 -5.75 -1.85
C SER A 298 -13.36 -6.07 -0.36
N VAL A 299 -12.27 -6.21 0.39
CA VAL A 299 -12.31 -6.56 1.82
C VAL A 299 -12.23 -5.28 2.66
N ARG A 300 -13.07 -5.14 3.70
CA ARG A 300 -12.98 -3.99 4.61
C ARG A 300 -11.64 -4.02 5.37
N PRO A 301 -11.03 -2.86 5.69
CA PRO A 301 -9.75 -2.81 6.40
C PRO A 301 -9.73 -3.61 7.70
N ARG A 302 -10.83 -3.56 8.48
CA ARG A 302 -10.98 -4.30 9.74
C ARG A 302 -11.06 -5.81 9.53
N ASP A 303 -11.82 -6.27 8.53
CA ASP A 303 -11.95 -7.71 8.21
C ASP A 303 -10.60 -8.28 7.75
N GLU A 304 -9.89 -7.55 6.88
CA GLU A 304 -8.56 -7.95 6.40
C GLU A 304 -7.60 -8.17 7.57
N THR A 305 -7.68 -7.31 8.59
CA THR A 305 -6.81 -7.43 9.77
C THR A 305 -7.09 -8.69 10.58
N VAL A 306 -8.35 -9.11 10.66
CA VAL A 306 -8.72 -10.39 11.28
C VAL A 306 -8.19 -11.57 10.45
N PHE A 307 -8.22 -11.47 9.12
CA PHE A 307 -7.64 -12.50 8.25
C PHE A 307 -6.14 -12.66 8.51
N PHE A 308 -5.42 -11.54 8.60
CA PHE A 308 -3.99 -11.53 8.87
C PHE A 308 -3.67 -12.11 10.24
N TYR A 309 -4.46 -11.76 11.26
CA TYR A 309 -4.30 -12.26 12.62
C TYR A 309 -4.37 -13.80 12.70
N ILE A 310 -5.24 -14.41 11.89
CA ILE A 310 -5.38 -15.86 11.81
C ILE A 310 -4.26 -16.50 10.97
N GLN A 311 -3.92 -15.91 9.82
CA GLN A 311 -2.80 -16.37 8.99
C GLN A 311 -1.46 -16.33 9.76
N ASP A 312 -1.26 -15.33 10.61
CA ASP A 312 -0.09 -15.20 11.49
C ASP A 312 -0.13 -16.18 12.68
N ARG A 313 -1.22 -16.97 12.82
CA ARG A 313 -1.44 -17.96 13.88
C ARG A 313 -1.40 -17.37 15.30
N ASN A 314 -1.66 -16.07 15.42
CA ASN A 314 -1.62 -15.34 16.69
C ASN A 314 -2.90 -15.48 17.53
N VAL A 315 -3.79 -16.42 17.20
CA VAL A 315 -5.13 -16.51 17.81
C VAL A 315 -5.09 -16.98 19.26
N PHE A 316 -4.20 -17.93 19.59
CA PHE A 316 -4.15 -18.56 20.91
C PHE A 316 -3.03 -18.02 21.82
N TRP A 317 -2.29 -16.99 21.40
CA TRP A 317 -1.20 -16.37 22.17
C TRP A 317 -0.16 -17.35 22.76
N GLY A 318 -0.01 -18.53 22.15
CA GLY A 318 0.87 -19.58 22.68
C GLY A 318 0.30 -20.36 23.86
N ALA A 319 -0.96 -20.14 24.26
CA ALA A 319 -1.64 -20.88 25.31
C ALA A 319 -1.51 -22.39 25.06
N GLU A 320 -0.97 -23.08 26.05
CA GLU A 320 -0.81 -24.52 26.03
C GLU A 320 -2.12 -25.14 26.50
N GLY A 321 -2.87 -25.67 25.55
CA GLY A 321 -4.13 -26.35 25.82
C GLY A 321 -4.37 -27.43 24.78
N VAL A 322 -5.08 -28.48 25.19
CA VAL A 322 -5.62 -29.46 24.25
C VAL A 322 -6.87 -28.88 23.58
N CYS A 323 -7.12 -29.30 22.34
CA CYS A 323 -8.31 -28.94 21.60
C CYS A 323 -9.54 -29.43 22.37
N GLN A 324 -10.46 -28.52 22.71
CA GLN A 324 -11.65 -28.82 23.52
C GLN A 324 -12.66 -29.74 22.80
N HIS A 325 -12.51 -29.90 21.49
CA HIS A 325 -13.35 -30.79 20.69
C HIS A 325 -12.84 -32.23 20.77
N CYS A 326 -11.60 -32.47 20.30
CA CYS A 326 -11.07 -33.83 20.25
C CYS A 326 -10.43 -34.29 21.57
N ASN A 327 -10.01 -33.37 22.44
CA ASN A 327 -9.24 -33.61 23.67
C ASN A 327 -7.93 -34.41 23.49
N THR A 328 -7.46 -34.57 22.25
CA THR A 328 -6.26 -35.38 21.93
C THR A 328 -5.10 -34.57 21.38
N SER A 329 -5.37 -33.51 20.61
CA SER A 329 -4.35 -32.72 19.93
C SER A 329 -4.18 -31.34 20.57
N ARG A 330 -2.99 -30.73 20.42
CA ARG A 330 -2.74 -29.35 20.86
C ARG A 330 -3.69 -28.37 20.13
N LYS A 331 -4.29 -27.44 20.87
CA LYS A 331 -5.15 -26.38 20.37
C LYS A 331 -4.33 -25.38 19.55
N THR A 332 -4.32 -25.58 18.23
CA THR A 332 -3.63 -24.73 17.27
C THR A 332 -4.56 -24.34 16.14
N VAL A 333 -4.27 -23.22 15.48
CA VAL A 333 -5.02 -22.79 14.29
C VAL A 333 -4.97 -23.86 13.21
N ASP A 334 -3.78 -24.43 12.96
CA ASP A 334 -3.57 -25.50 11.97
C ASP A 334 -4.45 -26.73 12.29
N HIS A 335 -4.51 -27.15 13.57
CA HIS A 335 -5.35 -28.27 13.98
C HIS A 335 -6.85 -27.99 13.80
N LEU A 336 -7.34 -26.84 14.28
CA LEU A 336 -8.76 -26.50 14.17
C LEU A 336 -9.18 -26.31 12.71
N ALA A 337 -8.31 -25.73 11.88
CA ALA A 337 -8.64 -25.40 10.50
C ALA A 337 -8.85 -26.63 9.60
N THR A 338 -8.09 -27.71 9.82
CA THR A 338 -8.05 -28.86 8.90
C THR A 338 -7.90 -30.25 9.53
N ARG A 339 -7.56 -30.39 10.82
CA ARG A 339 -7.21 -31.70 11.43
C ARG A 339 -8.15 -32.17 12.54
N CYS A 340 -9.03 -31.31 13.06
CA CYS A 340 -9.91 -31.69 14.16
C CYS A 340 -11.11 -32.50 13.65
N GLU A 341 -11.08 -33.82 13.83
CA GLU A 341 -12.11 -34.74 13.34
C GLU A 341 -13.53 -34.37 13.78
N LYS A 342 -13.70 -33.94 15.04
CA LYS A 342 -15.01 -33.53 15.57
C LYS A 342 -15.53 -32.21 14.98
N MET A 343 -14.70 -31.44 14.28
CA MET A 343 -15.07 -30.22 13.55
C MET A 343 -15.30 -30.49 12.05
N LEU A 344 -14.84 -31.63 11.51
CA LEU A 344 -14.90 -31.94 10.09
C LEU A 344 -16.33 -32.10 9.57
N GLY A 345 -17.26 -32.62 10.38
CA GLY A 345 -18.61 -32.96 9.93
C GLY A 345 -19.56 -31.78 9.66
N HIS A 346 -19.30 -30.60 10.24
CA HIS A 346 -20.25 -29.47 10.19
C HIS A 346 -19.60 -28.17 9.69
N ASP A 347 -18.51 -27.72 10.31
CA ASP A 347 -17.89 -26.43 9.99
C ASP A 347 -16.96 -26.50 8.77
N TYR A 348 -16.26 -27.62 8.58
CA TYR A 348 -15.44 -27.85 7.38
C TYR A 348 -16.33 -27.99 6.13
N THR A 349 -17.40 -28.79 6.20
CA THR A 349 -18.40 -28.93 5.14
C THR A 349 -19.06 -27.60 4.80
N ARG A 350 -19.37 -26.76 5.79
CA ARG A 350 -19.92 -25.42 5.54
C ARG A 350 -18.94 -24.52 4.78
N ARG A 351 -17.65 -24.50 5.15
CA ARG A 351 -16.63 -23.72 4.42
C ARG A 351 -16.46 -24.22 3.00
N HIS A 352 -16.43 -25.53 2.82
CA HIS A 352 -16.26 -26.19 1.54
C HIS A 352 -17.45 -25.93 0.61
N ASN A 353 -18.69 -26.01 1.11
CA ASN A 353 -19.91 -25.77 0.33
C ASN A 353 -20.12 -24.31 -0.11
N GLU A 354 -19.50 -23.34 0.55
CA GLU A 354 -19.61 -21.92 0.18
C GLU A 354 -18.79 -21.56 -1.07
N VAL A 355 -17.73 -22.33 -1.35
CA VAL A 355 -16.86 -22.09 -2.52
C VAL A 355 -17.59 -22.42 -3.83
N PRO A 356 -18.27 -23.57 -3.99
CA PRO A 356 -19.10 -23.87 -5.16
C PRO A 356 -20.26 -22.90 -5.40
N LEU A 357 -20.89 -22.38 -4.33
CA LEU A 357 -22.01 -21.44 -4.45
C LEU A 357 -21.61 -20.10 -5.08
N CYS A 358 -20.34 -19.70 -4.91
CA CYS A 358 -19.79 -18.52 -5.57
C CYS A 358 -19.68 -18.67 -7.09
N SER A 359 -19.51 -19.89 -7.59
CA SER A 359 -19.39 -20.20 -9.01
C SER A 359 -20.73 -20.32 -9.73
N ARG A 360 -21.85 -20.18 -8.99
CA ARG A 360 -23.21 -20.40 -9.51
C ARG A 360 -23.73 -19.25 -10.37
N ASN A 361 -23.16 -18.06 -10.22
CA ASN A 361 -23.49 -16.91 -11.04
C ASN A 361 -22.32 -16.55 -11.94
N SER A 362 -22.64 -16.42 -13.23
CA SER A 362 -21.80 -16.04 -14.37
C SER A 362 -20.89 -17.13 -14.97
N TYR A 363 -20.81 -17.12 -16.31
CA TYR A 363 -19.78 -17.70 -17.20
C TYR A 363 -20.10 -18.97 -18.00
N PHE A 364 -21.25 -19.64 -17.79
CA PHE A 364 -21.70 -20.65 -18.74
C PHE A 364 -23.19 -20.48 -19.10
N GLU A 365 -23.48 -19.49 -19.93
CA GLU A 365 -24.85 -19.19 -20.40
C GLU A 365 -25.49 -20.35 -21.18
N TYR A 366 -24.68 -21.33 -21.62
CA TYR A 366 -25.09 -22.52 -22.37
C TYR A 366 -24.58 -23.85 -21.78
N ALA A 367 -24.16 -23.88 -20.51
CA ALA A 367 -23.78 -25.14 -19.86
C ALA A 367 -24.75 -25.53 -18.76
N GLU A 368 -24.96 -26.83 -18.63
CA GLU A 368 -25.68 -27.40 -17.50
C GLU A 368 -24.72 -27.53 -16.31
N ILE A 369 -24.99 -26.80 -15.23
CA ILE A 369 -24.20 -26.84 -14.00
C ILE A 369 -25.00 -27.59 -12.91
N ARG A 370 -24.41 -28.63 -12.35
CA ARG A 370 -24.95 -29.37 -11.20
C ARG A 370 -23.95 -29.30 -10.05
N VAL A 371 -24.42 -28.92 -8.86
CA VAL A 371 -23.59 -28.79 -7.65
C VAL A 371 -23.95 -29.91 -6.69
N ASP A 372 -22.95 -30.59 -6.14
CA ASP A 372 -23.08 -31.68 -5.16
C ASP A 372 -24.19 -32.68 -5.52
N THR A 373 -24.29 -33.01 -6.81
CA THR A 373 -25.35 -33.86 -7.36
C THR A 373 -24.78 -35.21 -7.77
N ARG A 374 -25.45 -36.30 -7.39
CA ARG A 374 -25.07 -37.65 -7.82
C ARG A 374 -25.32 -37.81 -9.32
N ILE A 375 -24.28 -38.19 -10.05
CA ILE A 375 -24.35 -38.52 -11.47
C ILE A 375 -24.65 -40.01 -11.60
N LYS A 376 -25.74 -40.33 -12.30
CA LYS A 376 -26.12 -41.71 -12.60
C LYS A 376 -25.31 -42.20 -13.80
N THR A 377 -24.77 -43.41 -13.69
CA THR A 377 -24.03 -44.14 -14.72
C THR A 377 -24.52 -45.58 -14.74
N ASP A 378 -24.40 -46.26 -15.88
CA ASP A 378 -24.84 -47.65 -16.03
C ASP A 378 -23.96 -48.60 -15.21
N VAL A 379 -22.68 -48.26 -15.04
CA VAL A 379 -21.76 -48.95 -14.12
C VAL A 379 -21.87 -48.34 -12.72
N LYS A 380 -21.84 -49.18 -11.68
CA LYS A 380 -21.83 -48.74 -10.28
C LYS A 380 -20.46 -48.17 -9.90
N ILE A 381 -20.33 -46.85 -9.96
CA ILE A 381 -19.10 -46.13 -9.56
C ILE A 381 -19.23 -45.62 -8.12
N ARG A 382 -18.20 -45.87 -7.30
CA ARG A 382 -18.16 -45.42 -5.88
C ARG A 382 -18.13 -43.89 -5.76
N ASN A 383 -17.29 -43.23 -6.53
CA ASN A 383 -17.16 -41.77 -6.55
C ASN A 383 -17.95 -41.19 -7.73
N ASN A 384 -19.24 -40.88 -7.52
CA ASN A 384 -20.12 -40.37 -8.58
C ASN A 384 -20.81 -39.05 -8.22
N ARG A 385 -20.33 -38.34 -7.21
CA ARG A 385 -20.88 -37.06 -6.74
C ARG A 385 -19.75 -36.02 -6.71
N PRO A 386 -19.45 -35.35 -7.82
CA PRO A 386 -18.49 -34.24 -7.85
C PRO A 386 -19.06 -33.00 -7.15
N ASP A 387 -18.19 -32.14 -6.64
CA ASP A 387 -18.61 -30.87 -6.02
C ASP A 387 -19.31 -29.97 -7.05
N ILE A 388 -18.76 -29.88 -8.27
CA ILE A 388 -19.40 -29.22 -9.40
C ILE A 388 -19.23 -30.07 -10.65
N PHE A 389 -20.32 -30.28 -11.36
CA PHE A 389 -20.38 -30.87 -12.69
C PHE A 389 -20.81 -29.80 -13.67
N VAL A 390 -20.06 -29.63 -14.76
CA VAL A 390 -20.37 -28.69 -15.84
C VAL A 390 -20.43 -29.45 -17.16
N LEU A 391 -21.56 -29.37 -17.87
CA LEU A 391 -21.76 -29.97 -19.19
C LEU A 391 -21.96 -28.87 -20.24
N GLU A 392 -20.94 -28.64 -21.06
CA GLU A 392 -20.96 -27.71 -22.18
C GLU A 392 -21.30 -28.46 -23.48
N LYS A 393 -22.59 -28.49 -23.85
CA LYS A 393 -23.05 -29.21 -25.05
C LYS A 393 -22.48 -28.63 -26.35
N ILE A 394 -22.31 -27.30 -26.43
CA ILE A 394 -21.78 -26.65 -27.64
C ILE A 394 -20.33 -27.06 -27.91
N ARG A 395 -19.53 -27.26 -26.86
CA ARG A 395 -18.11 -27.61 -26.97
C ARG A 395 -17.84 -29.11 -26.83
N ASN A 396 -18.88 -29.94 -26.70
CA ASN A 396 -18.77 -31.37 -26.39
C ASN A 396 -17.79 -31.65 -25.25
N LYS A 397 -17.94 -30.90 -24.14
CA LYS A 397 -17.02 -30.93 -23.00
C LYS A 397 -17.75 -31.10 -21.68
N ILE A 398 -17.24 -31.98 -20.83
CA ILE A 398 -17.66 -32.17 -19.44
C ILE A 398 -16.50 -31.77 -18.54
N THR A 399 -16.77 -30.98 -17.51
CA THR A 399 -15.79 -30.62 -16.49
C THR A 399 -16.27 -31.06 -15.11
N LEU A 400 -15.47 -31.86 -14.44
CA LEU A 400 -15.66 -32.29 -13.05
C LEU A 400 -14.74 -31.45 -12.17
N ILE A 401 -15.31 -30.60 -11.33
CA ILE A 401 -14.55 -29.76 -10.41
C ILE A 401 -14.70 -30.34 -9.02
N GLU A 402 -13.57 -30.54 -8.37
CA GLU A 402 -13.51 -30.98 -6.98
C GLU A 402 -12.72 -29.95 -6.18
N VAL A 403 -13.38 -29.35 -5.20
CA VAL A 403 -12.82 -28.33 -4.31
C VAL A 403 -12.10 -29.02 -3.15
N GLY A 404 -10.96 -28.48 -2.74
CA GLY A 404 -10.22 -28.95 -1.58
C GLY A 404 -9.73 -27.79 -0.72
N ILE A 405 -10.02 -27.83 0.59
CA ILE A 405 -9.45 -26.87 1.54
C ILE A 405 -8.46 -27.60 2.45
N SER A 406 -7.18 -27.28 2.34
CA SER A 406 -6.11 -28.06 2.98
C SER A 406 -5.21 -27.23 3.90
N SER A 407 -4.22 -27.88 4.52
CA SER A 407 -3.09 -27.23 5.17
C SER A 407 -1.93 -27.09 4.19
N GLN A 408 -0.97 -26.22 4.52
CA GLN A 408 0.26 -26.07 3.72
C GLN A 408 1.07 -27.37 3.60
N ASP A 409 1.04 -28.24 4.60
CA ASP A 409 1.83 -29.49 4.58
C ASP A 409 1.27 -30.54 3.61
N SER A 410 -0.01 -30.43 3.24
CA SER A 410 -0.74 -31.50 2.54
C SER A 410 -1.43 -31.04 1.26
N PHE A 411 -1.30 -29.78 0.84
CA PHE A 411 -2.02 -29.28 -0.34
C PHE A 411 -1.63 -30.01 -1.63
N GLN A 412 -0.37 -30.47 -1.78
CA GLN A 412 0.10 -31.22 -2.96
C GLN A 412 -0.55 -32.62 -3.04
N ILE A 413 -0.57 -33.32 -1.90
CA ILE A 413 -1.20 -34.64 -1.78
C ILE A 413 -2.69 -34.49 -2.09
N VAL A 414 -3.36 -33.50 -1.47
CA VAL A 414 -4.78 -33.23 -1.70
C VAL A 414 -5.05 -32.85 -3.16
N GLU A 415 -4.23 -32.01 -3.80
CA GLU A 415 -4.40 -31.66 -5.22
C GLU A 415 -4.32 -32.90 -6.12
N THR A 416 -3.40 -33.82 -5.85
CA THR A 416 -3.23 -35.07 -6.61
C THR A 416 -4.39 -36.05 -6.37
N GLU A 417 -4.78 -36.25 -5.12
CA GLU A 417 -5.92 -37.12 -4.75
C GLU A 417 -7.21 -36.64 -5.41
N LYS A 418 -7.45 -35.32 -5.39
CA LYS A 418 -8.65 -34.68 -5.94
C LYS A 418 -8.67 -34.76 -7.47
N LEU A 419 -7.51 -34.64 -8.13
CA LEU A 419 -7.37 -34.81 -9.57
C LEU A 419 -7.76 -36.24 -10.03
N ARG A 420 -7.36 -37.26 -9.27
CA ARG A 420 -7.57 -38.67 -9.62
C ARG A 420 -8.90 -39.26 -9.12
N LYS A 421 -9.59 -38.54 -8.22
CA LYS A 421 -10.81 -39.02 -7.52
C LYS A 421 -11.90 -39.52 -8.47
N TYR A 422 -12.01 -38.91 -9.65
CA TYR A 422 -13.07 -39.16 -10.62
C TYR A 422 -12.60 -39.78 -11.93
N ASP A 423 -11.39 -40.37 -12.01
CA ASP A 423 -10.86 -40.94 -13.26
C ASP A 423 -11.84 -41.97 -13.88
N LEU A 424 -12.38 -42.88 -13.06
CA LEU A 424 -13.37 -43.87 -13.51
C LEU A 424 -14.68 -43.21 -13.98
N LEU A 425 -15.16 -42.19 -13.27
CA LEU A 425 -16.38 -41.46 -13.65
C LEU A 425 -16.16 -40.69 -14.96
N ALA A 426 -14.99 -40.08 -15.14
CA ALA A 426 -14.65 -39.34 -16.33
C ALA A 426 -14.62 -40.23 -17.57
N ASN A 427 -14.04 -41.43 -17.46
CA ASN A 427 -14.03 -42.42 -18.55
C ASN A 427 -15.44 -42.84 -18.95
N GLU A 428 -16.28 -43.21 -17.98
CA GLU A 428 -17.68 -43.61 -18.22
C GLU A 428 -18.50 -42.47 -18.84
N LEU A 429 -18.37 -41.25 -18.34
CA LEU A 429 -19.04 -40.08 -18.93
C LEU A 429 -18.57 -39.78 -20.35
N GLY A 430 -17.28 -39.97 -20.63
CA GLY A 430 -16.72 -39.83 -21.97
C GLY A 430 -17.33 -40.82 -22.95
N LEU A 431 -17.59 -42.07 -22.51
CA LEU A 431 -18.26 -43.09 -23.32
C LEU A 431 -19.75 -42.78 -23.53
N ILE A 432 -20.47 -42.41 -22.47
CA ILE A 432 -21.92 -42.13 -22.51
C ILE A 432 -22.24 -40.94 -23.41
N TYR A 433 -21.55 -39.82 -23.21
CA TYR A 433 -21.84 -38.57 -23.91
C TYR A 433 -21.04 -38.42 -25.21
N LYS A 434 -20.00 -39.23 -25.44
CA LYS A 434 -18.99 -39.05 -26.51
C LYS A 434 -18.32 -37.67 -26.45
N PHE A 435 -18.16 -37.13 -25.23
CA PHE A 435 -17.61 -35.80 -24.96
C PHE A 435 -16.21 -35.91 -24.36
N SER A 436 -15.41 -34.85 -24.50
CA SER A 436 -14.15 -34.74 -23.74
C SER A 436 -14.47 -34.49 -22.27
N VAL A 437 -13.86 -35.25 -21.35
CA VAL A 437 -14.07 -35.08 -19.91
C VAL A 437 -12.79 -34.61 -19.24
N GLU A 438 -12.90 -33.58 -18.42
CA GLU A 438 -11.79 -32.93 -17.75
C GLU A 438 -12.03 -32.89 -16.24
N ILE A 439 -11.03 -33.28 -15.44
CA ILE A 439 -11.09 -33.17 -13.99
C ILE A 439 -10.21 -31.99 -13.56
N ILE A 440 -10.75 -31.10 -12.72
CA ILE A 440 -10.06 -29.93 -12.21
C ILE A 440 -10.09 -29.92 -10.67
N PRO A 441 -8.93 -30.09 -10.00
CA PRO A 441 -8.82 -29.92 -8.57
C PRO A 441 -8.71 -28.42 -8.24
N TYR A 442 -9.72 -27.87 -7.56
CA TYR A 442 -9.68 -26.51 -7.03
C TYR A 442 -9.20 -26.53 -5.57
N VAL A 443 -7.88 -26.56 -5.37
CA VAL A 443 -7.30 -26.64 -4.02
C VAL A 443 -6.76 -25.28 -3.56
N ILE A 444 -7.11 -24.92 -2.32
CA ILE A 444 -6.63 -23.73 -1.61
C ILE A 444 -6.39 -24.08 -0.15
N THR A 445 -5.35 -23.53 0.48
CA THR A 445 -5.16 -23.75 1.92
C THR A 445 -6.10 -22.86 2.74
N TRP A 446 -6.32 -23.22 4.00
CA TRP A 446 -7.13 -22.39 4.91
C TRP A 446 -6.56 -20.97 5.10
N ASP A 447 -5.25 -20.79 4.96
CA ASP A 447 -4.56 -19.50 5.00
C ASP A 447 -4.39 -18.84 3.62
N GLY A 448 -5.07 -19.36 2.58
CA GLY A 448 -5.17 -18.72 1.27
C GLY A 448 -3.98 -18.94 0.32
N ILE A 449 -3.10 -19.90 0.65
CA ILE A 449 -1.99 -20.32 -0.21
C ILE A 449 -2.52 -21.22 -1.33
N VAL A 450 -2.01 -21.00 -2.54
CA VAL A 450 -2.32 -21.79 -3.74
C VAL A 450 -1.05 -22.17 -4.51
N THR A 451 -1.17 -23.19 -5.34
CA THR A 451 -0.09 -23.70 -6.19
C THR A 451 0.13 -22.80 -7.41
N LYS A 452 1.27 -22.97 -8.09
CA LYS A 452 1.52 -22.39 -9.41
C LYS A 452 0.55 -22.97 -10.46
N TYR A 453 0.10 -24.21 -10.29
CA TYR A 453 -0.90 -24.86 -11.16
C TYR A 453 -2.29 -24.25 -11.05
N HIS A 454 -2.61 -23.63 -9.91
CA HIS A 454 -3.90 -22.95 -9.67
C HIS A 454 -4.25 -21.95 -10.78
N LYS A 455 -3.26 -21.22 -11.32
CA LYS A 455 -3.47 -20.31 -12.47
C LYS A 455 -3.97 -21.04 -13.71
N THR A 456 -3.45 -22.23 -13.99
CA THR A 456 -3.86 -23.04 -15.14
C THR A 456 -5.29 -23.53 -14.97
N TYR A 457 -5.66 -23.98 -13.77
CA TYR A 457 -7.03 -24.39 -13.46
C TYR A 457 -8.03 -23.25 -13.63
N LEU A 458 -7.71 -22.06 -13.11
CA LEU A 458 -8.57 -20.87 -13.27
C LEU A 458 -8.74 -20.44 -14.72
N LYS A 459 -7.68 -20.53 -15.54
CA LYS A 459 -7.76 -20.26 -16.97
C LYS A 459 -8.68 -21.25 -17.69
N ARG A 460 -8.56 -22.54 -17.38
CA ARG A 460 -9.43 -23.60 -17.95
C ARG A 460 -10.90 -23.38 -17.56
N LEU A 461 -11.13 -22.99 -16.30
CA LEU A 461 -12.45 -22.66 -15.76
C LEU A 461 -12.97 -21.27 -16.19
N GLN A 462 -12.15 -20.46 -16.87
CA GLN A 462 -12.48 -19.09 -17.27
C GLN A 462 -12.92 -18.20 -16.09
N ILE A 463 -12.39 -18.46 -14.90
CA ILE A 463 -12.71 -17.69 -13.69
C ILE A 463 -11.95 -16.35 -13.74
N PRO A 464 -12.64 -15.20 -13.68
CA PRO A 464 -11.97 -13.91 -13.69
C PRO A 464 -11.33 -13.61 -12.33
N ILE A 465 -10.30 -12.77 -12.34
CA ILE A 465 -9.44 -12.54 -11.18
C ILE A 465 -10.17 -11.93 -9.97
N ASN A 466 -11.24 -11.17 -10.19
CA ASN A 466 -12.07 -10.60 -9.14
C ASN A 466 -12.89 -11.67 -8.40
N VAL A 467 -13.40 -12.67 -9.13
CA VAL A 467 -14.14 -13.80 -8.55
C VAL A 467 -13.20 -14.68 -7.75
N GLU A 468 -12.01 -14.97 -8.26
CA GLU A 468 -11.00 -15.69 -7.50
C GLU A 468 -10.59 -14.95 -6.21
N ALA A 469 -10.35 -13.64 -6.30
CA ALA A 469 -10.05 -12.83 -5.13
C ALA A 469 -11.18 -12.88 -4.08
N TYR A 470 -12.43 -12.94 -4.55
CA TYR A 470 -13.58 -13.13 -3.68
C TYR A 470 -13.63 -14.54 -3.07
N ILE A 471 -13.42 -15.62 -3.85
CA ILE A 471 -13.34 -17.00 -3.34
C ILE A 471 -12.27 -17.11 -2.24
N GLN A 472 -11.07 -16.58 -2.48
CA GLN A 472 -10.00 -16.53 -1.48
C GLN A 472 -10.44 -15.79 -0.20
N SER A 473 -11.15 -14.66 -0.34
CA SER A 473 -11.65 -13.91 0.81
C SER A 473 -12.70 -14.70 1.61
N ILE A 474 -13.54 -15.49 0.94
CA ILE A 474 -14.53 -16.36 1.58
C ILE A 474 -13.85 -17.49 2.36
N VAL A 475 -12.83 -18.13 1.80
CA VAL A 475 -12.06 -19.18 2.50
C VAL A 475 -11.45 -18.62 3.79
N LEU A 476 -10.84 -17.43 3.74
CA LEU A 476 -10.28 -16.77 4.92
C LEU A 476 -11.38 -16.42 5.93
N LYS A 477 -12.47 -15.79 5.47
CA LYS A 477 -13.60 -15.38 6.33
C LYS A 477 -14.24 -16.57 7.05
N LYS A 478 -14.53 -17.65 6.34
CA LYS A 478 -15.15 -18.86 6.92
C LYS A 478 -14.20 -19.58 7.88
N THR A 479 -12.90 -19.56 7.58
CA THR A 479 -11.88 -20.05 8.52
C THR A 479 -11.87 -19.22 9.81
N VAL A 480 -11.98 -17.90 9.69
CA VAL A 480 -12.13 -16.99 10.85
C VAL A 480 -13.38 -17.30 11.66
N GLU A 481 -14.54 -17.39 11.02
CA GLU A 481 -15.80 -17.67 11.70
C GLU A 481 -15.74 -18.96 12.52
N MET A 482 -15.17 -20.03 11.92
CA MET A 482 -15.01 -21.32 12.60
C MET A 482 -14.05 -21.22 13.79
N ILE A 483 -12.85 -20.66 13.63
CA ILE A 483 -11.87 -20.56 14.72
C ILE A 483 -12.38 -19.64 15.85
N SER A 484 -13.07 -18.57 15.49
CA SER A 484 -13.62 -17.59 16.45
C SER A 484 -14.79 -18.15 17.25
N PHE A 485 -15.57 -19.08 16.68
CA PHE A 485 -16.65 -19.77 17.39
C PHE A 485 -16.10 -20.69 18.49
N ASP A 486 -15.03 -21.45 18.21
CA ASP A 486 -14.37 -22.27 19.23
C ASP A 486 -13.79 -21.43 20.37
N ARG A 487 -13.25 -20.23 20.07
CA ARG A 487 -12.80 -19.32 21.14
C ARG A 487 -13.95 -18.86 22.04
N ARG A 488 -15.18 -18.67 21.55
CA ARG A 488 -16.31 -18.25 22.41
C ARG A 488 -16.73 -19.32 23.42
N ARG A 489 -16.40 -20.59 23.21
CA ARG A 489 -16.68 -21.69 24.14
C ARG A 489 -15.64 -21.79 25.28
N GLY A 490 -14.46 -21.18 25.13
CA GLY A 490 -13.51 -20.95 26.23
C GLY A 490 -13.50 -19.46 26.59
N LEU A 491 -14.05 -19.10 27.76
CA LEU A 491 -14.15 -17.72 28.29
C LEU A 491 -12.90 -16.84 28.03
N GLU A 492 -12.81 -16.14 26.90
CA GLU A 492 -11.95 -14.97 26.68
C GLU A 492 -12.49 -14.03 25.58
N ALA A 493 -12.92 -12.85 26.01
CA ALA A 493 -13.78 -11.92 25.28
C ALA A 493 -13.07 -10.94 24.32
N SER A 494 -11.93 -11.27 23.68
CA SER A 494 -11.23 -10.26 22.86
C SER A 494 -11.62 -10.23 21.37
N LEU A 495 -12.10 -11.33 20.78
CA LEU A 495 -12.59 -11.33 19.39
C LEU A 495 -14.06 -10.91 19.25
N SER A 496 -14.90 -11.16 20.25
CA SER A 496 -16.32 -10.74 20.25
C SER A 496 -16.47 -9.22 20.29
N VAL A 497 -15.55 -8.50 20.91
CA VAL A 497 -15.50 -7.02 20.91
C VAL A 497 -15.00 -6.45 19.58
N ILE A 498 -14.27 -7.25 18.78
CA ILE A 498 -13.77 -6.88 17.44
C ILE A 498 -14.80 -7.21 16.35
N LEU A 499 -15.46 -8.37 16.43
CA LEU A 499 -16.48 -8.83 15.47
C LEU A 499 -17.91 -8.39 15.80
N GLY A 500 -18.22 -8.09 17.08
CA GLY A 500 -19.57 -7.82 17.56
C GLY A 500 -20.16 -6.47 17.18
N ALA A 501 -19.39 -5.60 16.51
CA ALA A 501 -19.86 -4.26 16.15
C ALA A 501 -20.40 -4.13 14.71
N GLU A 502 -20.24 -5.08 13.79
CA GLU A 502 -20.55 -4.81 12.37
C GLU A 502 -20.72 -6.08 11.50
N ILE A 503 -21.78 -6.85 11.78
CA ILE A 503 -22.37 -7.78 10.80
C ILE A 503 -23.71 -7.20 10.32
N HIS A 504 -23.65 -6.09 9.58
CA HIS A 504 -24.72 -5.76 8.65
C HIS A 504 -24.47 -6.50 7.33
N LYS A 505 -25.51 -7.17 6.83
CA LYS A 505 -25.53 -7.81 5.50
C LYS A 505 -25.04 -6.77 4.47
N GLN A 506 -24.00 -7.11 3.70
CA GLN A 506 -23.74 -6.36 2.46
C GLN A 506 -24.99 -6.44 1.57
N PRO A 507 -25.33 -5.38 0.81
CA PRO A 507 -26.42 -5.44 -0.12
C PRO A 507 -26.09 -6.46 -1.22
N THR A 508 -26.91 -7.50 -1.31
CA THR A 508 -27.02 -8.32 -2.50
C THR A 508 -27.39 -7.41 -3.67
N PRO A 509 -26.72 -7.47 -4.83
CA PRO A 509 -27.20 -6.76 -6.02
C PRO A 509 -28.63 -7.22 -6.31
N PRO A 510 -29.60 -6.32 -6.56
CA PRO A 510 -30.97 -6.74 -6.78
C PRO A 510 -31.04 -7.59 -8.05
N LEU A 511 -31.57 -8.80 -7.90
CA LEU A 511 -32.00 -9.68 -8.97
C LEU A 511 -33.06 -8.91 -9.78
N LYS A 512 -32.75 -8.59 -11.05
CA LYS A 512 -33.78 -8.15 -12.00
C LYS A 512 -34.65 -9.37 -12.32
N GLU A 513 -35.79 -9.48 -11.66
CA GLU A 513 -36.95 -10.13 -12.26
C GLU A 513 -37.49 -9.20 -13.33
N VAL A 514 -37.33 -9.57 -14.60
CA VAL A 514 -38.11 -8.99 -15.69
C VAL A 514 -39.49 -9.63 -15.60
N LYS A 515 -40.44 -8.91 -15.04
CA LYS A 515 -41.86 -9.12 -15.31
C LYS A 515 -42.33 -7.91 -16.10
N ASN A 516 -42.73 -8.17 -17.33
CA ASN A 516 -43.50 -7.24 -18.13
C ASN A 516 -44.87 -7.09 -17.46
N GLU A 517 -45.25 -5.86 -17.13
CA GLU A 517 -46.64 -5.41 -17.21
C GLU A 517 -46.67 -3.87 -17.14
N GLU A 518 -47.52 -3.33 -18.00
CA GLU A 518 -47.66 -1.92 -18.31
C GLU A 518 -48.38 -1.13 -17.19
N ASP A 519 -48.21 0.19 -17.31
CA ASP A 519 -49.15 1.25 -16.96
C ASP A 519 -49.09 2.02 -15.62
N SER A 520 -49.10 3.33 -15.84
CA SER A 520 -49.69 4.43 -15.07
C SER A 520 -48.87 5.13 -13.96
N VAL A 521 -48.18 6.18 -14.41
CA VAL A 521 -48.08 7.56 -13.86
C VAL A 521 -48.52 7.76 -12.39
N LYS A 522 -47.59 8.25 -11.56
CA LYS A 522 -47.81 9.42 -10.68
C LYS A 522 -46.51 10.01 -10.15
N GLN A 523 -46.41 11.30 -10.40
CA GLN A 523 -45.36 12.26 -10.07
C GLN A 523 -45.48 12.62 -8.57
N VAL A 524 -44.40 12.53 -7.78
CA VAL A 524 -44.30 13.25 -6.50
C VAL A 524 -42.90 13.83 -6.33
N ASN A 525 -42.87 15.16 -6.30
CA ASN A 525 -41.74 16.01 -6.00
C ASN A 525 -41.29 15.85 -4.54
N SER A 526 -39.98 15.82 -4.32
CA SER A 526 -39.37 16.41 -3.13
C SER A 526 -37.99 16.96 -3.47
N LYS A 527 -38.00 18.19 -4.01
CA LYS A 527 -36.88 19.14 -3.89
C LYS A 527 -36.76 19.55 -2.42
N ASN A 528 -35.54 19.88 -2.02
CA ASN A 528 -35.10 20.52 -0.78
C ASN A 528 -34.71 19.53 0.34
N ILE A 529 -33.40 19.30 0.46
CA ILE A 529 -32.59 19.65 1.64
C ILE A 529 -31.09 19.56 1.24
N LEU A 530 -30.38 20.66 1.53
CA LEU A 530 -28.92 20.89 1.49
C LEU A 530 -28.23 21.27 0.16
N PRO A 531 -28.09 22.59 -0.12
CA PRO A 531 -26.88 23.16 -0.69
C PRO A 531 -25.90 23.53 0.44
N HIS A 532 -24.62 23.18 0.29
CA HIS A 532 -23.42 23.87 0.78
C HIS A 532 -22.25 22.88 0.72
N ILE A 533 -21.49 22.95 -0.38
CA ILE A 533 -20.05 22.71 -0.56
C ILE A 533 -19.88 22.67 -2.08
N LEU A 534 -19.82 23.84 -2.69
CA LEU A 534 -19.14 24.06 -3.95
C LEU A 534 -18.99 25.56 -4.11
N ASP A 535 -17.82 26.08 -3.77
CA ASP A 535 -17.26 27.25 -4.43
C ASP A 535 -15.74 27.06 -4.44
N ASP A 536 -15.14 27.39 -5.58
CA ASP A 536 -13.71 27.40 -5.93
C ASP A 536 -13.02 26.08 -6.30
N VAL A 537 -13.33 25.58 -7.51
CA VAL A 537 -12.30 25.14 -8.46
C VAL A 537 -12.70 25.59 -9.86
N THR A 538 -12.07 26.67 -10.33
CA THR A 538 -12.01 27.05 -11.74
C THR A 538 -11.33 25.93 -12.53
N ARG A 539 -12.02 25.42 -13.57
CA ARG A 539 -11.47 24.51 -14.57
C ARG A 539 -10.33 25.19 -15.34
N PRO A 540 -9.28 24.44 -15.68
CA PRO A 540 -8.74 24.45 -17.02
C PRO A 540 -8.98 23.09 -17.70
N GLU A 541 -9.13 23.16 -19.01
CA GLU A 541 -9.49 22.07 -19.93
C GLU A 541 -8.50 20.89 -19.88
N GLU A 542 -9.04 19.68 -20.02
CA GLU A 542 -8.31 18.42 -20.10
C GLU A 542 -7.45 18.35 -21.38
N PRO A 543 -6.16 18.01 -21.31
CA PRO A 543 -5.49 17.35 -22.41
C PRO A 543 -5.66 15.83 -22.26
N THR A 544 -6.41 15.23 -23.19
CA THR A 544 -6.39 13.79 -23.46
C THR A 544 -4.97 13.34 -23.79
N ILE A 545 -4.41 12.45 -22.97
CA ILE A 545 -3.14 11.77 -23.27
C ILE A 545 -3.44 10.30 -23.59
N ASP A 546 -3.24 9.97 -24.86
CA ASP A 546 -3.24 8.64 -25.42
C ASP A 546 -2.03 7.84 -24.90
N ILE A 547 -2.27 6.56 -24.58
CA ILE A 547 -1.30 5.68 -23.94
C ILE A 547 -0.44 5.05 -25.03
N ASN A 548 0.77 5.56 -25.23
CA ASN A 548 1.80 4.79 -25.92
C ASN A 548 3.19 5.02 -25.33
N ASP A 549 3.88 3.91 -25.07
CA ASP A 549 5.19 3.81 -24.46
C ASP A 549 6.25 4.66 -25.18
N LYS A 550 6.80 5.67 -24.48
CA LYS A 550 8.15 6.22 -24.70
C LYS A 550 8.58 7.04 -23.47
N SER A 551 9.83 6.85 -23.08
CA SER A 551 10.49 7.20 -21.81
C SER A 551 10.32 8.64 -21.31
N ASP A 552 10.02 8.78 -20.01
CA ASP A 552 9.89 10.04 -19.26
C ASP A 552 11.20 10.87 -19.11
N VAL A 553 12.33 10.38 -19.62
CA VAL A 553 13.64 11.03 -19.52
C VAL A 553 13.79 12.26 -20.46
N GLU A 554 13.02 12.33 -21.55
CA GLU A 554 13.12 13.45 -22.50
C GLU A 554 12.30 14.70 -22.10
N LYS A 555 11.31 14.56 -21.20
CA LYS A 555 10.48 15.70 -20.76
C LYS A 555 11.12 16.50 -19.64
N GLU A 556 11.91 15.88 -18.75
CA GLU A 556 12.65 16.61 -17.70
C GLU A 556 13.79 17.45 -18.27
N ASN A 557 14.48 16.99 -19.32
CA ASN A 557 15.57 17.74 -19.94
C ASN A 557 15.12 19.02 -20.67
N LYS A 558 13.86 19.13 -21.10
CA LYS A 558 13.32 20.35 -21.72
C LYS A 558 12.98 21.44 -20.72
N VAL A 559 12.55 21.08 -19.50
CA VAL A 559 12.26 22.07 -18.44
C VAL A 559 13.55 22.60 -17.82
N VAL A 560 14.58 21.76 -17.69
CA VAL A 560 15.91 22.18 -17.20
C VAL A 560 16.61 23.11 -18.20
N LYS A 561 16.49 22.86 -19.51
CA LYS A 561 17.11 23.74 -20.54
C LYS A 561 16.50 25.15 -20.61
N VAL A 562 15.20 25.29 -20.37
CA VAL A 562 14.51 26.60 -20.36
C VAL A 562 14.84 27.42 -19.10
N MET A 563 15.25 26.77 -18.00
CA MET A 563 15.70 27.46 -16.78
C MET A 563 17.18 27.86 -16.80
N GLU A 564 18.01 27.18 -17.59
CA GLU A 564 19.44 27.52 -17.78
C GLU A 564 19.64 28.67 -18.78
N GLU A 565 18.71 28.94 -19.70
CA GLU A 565 18.78 30.06 -20.64
C GLU A 565 18.26 31.41 -20.09
N ILE A 566 17.83 31.46 -18.82
CA ILE A 566 17.30 32.68 -18.15
C ILE A 566 18.19 33.16 -16.97
N SER A 567 19.23 32.42 -16.59
CA SER A 567 20.32 32.94 -15.72
C SER A 567 21.44 33.55 -16.55
#